data_AF-A0A6G3UW95-F1
#
_entry.id   AF-A0A6G3UW95-F1
#
_cell.length_a   1.000
_cell.length_b   1.000
_cell.length_c   1.000
_cell.angle_alpha   90.00
_cell.angle_beta   90.00
_cell.angle_gamma   90.00
#
_symmetry.space_group_name_H-M   'P 1'
#
loop_
_entity.id
_entity.type
_entity.pdbx_description
1 polymer ?
#
loop_
_entity_poly.entity_id
_entity_poly.type
_entity_poly.pdbx_seq_one_letter_code
_entity_poly.pdbx_strand_id
1 'polypeptide(L)'
;PPYGTLTGFRAGREVRPVPDGACDLTAHVALDACAAAGGPDAELRTQREALADLGISGGRPPLTLASTDPAAYVRALSSAGEAAELTARGGLGDFGWLEHRRF
;
A
#
# COMPACT_ATOMS: atom_id res chain seq x y z
N PRO A 1 -2.49 17.48 9.63
CA PRO A 1 -3.72 17.98 8.97
C PRO A 1 -4.59 18.73 9.99
N PRO A 2 -5.33 19.77 9.59
CA PRO A 2 -6.01 20.69 10.52
C PRO A 2 -7.07 20.01 11.41
N TYR A 3 -7.61 18.86 11.00
CA TYR A 3 -8.64 18.12 11.75
C TYR A 3 -8.18 16.75 12.27
N GLY A 4 -6.87 16.47 12.24
CA GLY A 4 -6.35 15.13 12.54
C GLY A 4 -6.73 14.11 11.48
N THR A 5 -6.61 12.82 11.81
CA THR A 5 -6.78 11.69 10.87
C THR A 5 -7.58 10.53 11.45
N LEU A 6 -8.21 10.72 12.61
CA LEU A 6 -9.03 9.69 13.24
C LEU A 6 -10.29 9.45 12.39
N THR A 7 -10.48 8.23 11.94
CA THR A 7 -11.56 7.83 11.03
C THR A 7 -12.23 6.56 11.54
N GLY A 8 -13.56 6.48 11.44
CA GLY A 8 -14.32 5.26 11.75
C GLY A 8 -14.71 4.52 10.47
N PHE A 9 -14.73 3.18 10.51
CA PHE A 9 -15.20 2.35 9.40
C PHE A 9 -16.23 1.33 9.86
N ARG A 10 -17.35 1.22 9.12
CA ARG A 10 -18.38 0.21 9.32
C ARG A 10 -18.88 -0.29 7.98
N ALA A 11 -18.84 -1.61 7.78
CA ALA A 11 -19.25 -2.27 6.54
C ALA A 11 -18.63 -1.64 5.27
N GLY A 12 -17.32 -1.36 5.32
CA GLY A 12 -16.55 -0.80 4.21
C GLY A 12 -16.80 0.69 3.92
N ARG A 13 -17.49 1.41 4.81
CA ARG A 13 -17.79 2.83 4.65
C ARG A 13 -17.25 3.64 5.81
N GLU A 14 -16.76 4.85 5.50
CA GLU A 14 -16.38 5.83 6.49
C GLU A 14 -17.59 6.31 7.31
N VAL A 15 -17.41 6.41 8.62
CA VAL A 15 -18.40 6.89 9.59
C VAL A 15 -17.71 7.78 10.64
N ARG A 16 -18.51 8.49 11.44
CA ARG A 16 -17.97 9.22 12.59
C ARG A 16 -17.22 8.25 13.51
N PRO A 17 -15.96 8.56 13.91
CA PRO A 17 -15.21 7.71 14.84
C PRO A 17 -15.82 7.83 16.24
N VAL A 18 -16.47 6.77 16.71
CA VAL A 18 -17.01 6.66 18.07
C VAL A 18 -16.38 5.42 18.73
N PRO A 19 -15.71 5.55 19.89
CA PRO A 19 -15.06 4.43 20.58
C PRO A 19 -16.07 3.63 21.42
N ASP A 20 -17.17 3.19 20.79
CA ASP A 20 -18.24 2.39 21.41
C ASP A 20 -18.23 0.91 20.96
N GLY A 21 -17.25 0.53 20.13
CA GLY A 21 -17.13 -0.82 19.57
C GLY A 21 -18.02 -1.09 18.35
N ALA A 22 -18.82 -0.12 17.89
CA ALA A 22 -19.71 -0.28 16.74
C ALA A 22 -19.05 -0.02 15.37
N CYS A 23 -17.78 0.40 15.35
CA CYS A 23 -16.99 0.60 14.14
C CYS A 23 -15.50 0.36 14.42
N ASP A 24 -14.74 0.05 13.37
CA ASP A 24 -13.28 0.04 13.43
C ASP A 24 -12.78 1.48 13.48
N LEU A 25 -11.77 1.74 14.30
CA LEU A 25 -11.14 3.06 14.41
C LEU A 25 -9.72 3.00 13.86
N THR A 26 -9.40 3.92 12.96
CA THR A 26 -8.06 4.05 12.39
C THR A 26 -7.58 5.49 12.47
N ALA A 27 -6.28 5.69 12.45
CA ALA A 27 -5.64 6.99 12.29
C ALA A 27 -4.41 6.83 11.41
N HIS A 28 -3.98 7.91 10.75
CA HIS A 28 -2.72 7.87 10.03
C HIS A 28 -1.56 7.76 11.03
N VAL A 29 -0.57 6.95 10.67
CA VAL A 29 0.66 6.80 11.46
C VAL A 29 1.57 8.00 11.22
N ALA A 30 2.04 8.61 12.30
CA ALA A 30 3.12 9.61 12.24
C ALA A 30 4.47 8.91 12.04
N LEU A 31 4.78 8.54 10.79
CA LEU A 31 5.97 7.73 10.47
C LEU A 31 7.29 8.43 10.78
N ASP A 32 7.32 9.76 10.79
CA ASP A 32 8.46 10.57 11.25
C ASP A 32 8.73 10.37 12.74
N ALA A 33 7.70 10.37 13.57
CA ALA A 33 7.81 10.07 14.99
C ALA A 33 8.22 8.60 15.23
N CYS A 34 7.69 7.66 14.44
CA CYS A 34 8.11 6.26 14.49
C CYS A 34 9.59 6.09 14.11
N ALA A 35 10.05 6.75 13.05
CA ALA A 35 11.46 6.73 12.64
C ALA A 35 12.38 7.31 13.72
N ALA A 36 12.00 8.45 14.32
CA ALA A 36 12.74 9.06 15.42
C ALA A 36 12.86 8.13 16.64
N ALA A 37 11.83 7.34 16.92
CA ALA A 37 11.83 6.33 17.98
C ALA A 37 12.58 5.05 17.60
N GLY A 38 12.67 4.73 16.30
CA GLY A 38 13.29 3.51 15.76
C GLY A 38 14.82 3.52 15.75
N GLY A 39 15.44 4.70 15.88
CA GLY A 39 16.90 4.85 15.89
C GLY A 39 17.49 5.15 14.50
N PRO A 40 18.82 5.21 14.38
CA PRO A 40 19.49 5.75 13.19
C PRO A 40 19.35 4.89 11.93
N ASP A 41 19.06 3.59 12.07
CA ASP A 41 18.95 2.64 10.95
C ASP A 41 17.53 2.56 10.38
N ALA A 42 16.62 3.44 10.81
CA ALA A 42 15.26 3.52 10.33
C ALA A 42 15.19 4.31 9.02
N GLU A 43 14.79 3.65 7.93
CA GLU A 43 14.65 4.25 6.61
C GLU A 43 13.17 4.37 6.24
N LEU A 44 12.74 5.58 5.87
CA LEU A 44 11.39 5.84 5.36
C LEU A 44 11.38 5.75 3.82
N ARG A 45 10.50 4.91 3.30
CA ARG A 45 10.30 4.65 1.86
C ARG A 45 8.83 4.85 1.51
N THR A 46 8.54 5.06 0.23
CA THR A 46 7.16 4.87 -0.28
C THR A 46 6.89 3.38 -0.54
N GLN A 47 5.62 2.98 -0.46
CA GLN A 47 5.18 1.63 -0.76
C GLN A 47 5.59 1.22 -2.17
N ARG A 48 5.47 2.11 -3.15
CA ARG A 48 5.94 1.86 -4.51
C ARG A 48 7.43 1.54 -4.57
N GLU A 49 8.27 2.27 -3.84
CA GLU A 49 9.72 2.03 -3.81
C GLU A 49 10.05 0.70 -3.11
N ALA A 50 9.37 0.38 -2.02
CA ALA A 50 9.58 -0.89 -1.32
C ALA A 50 9.12 -2.09 -2.16
N LEU A 51 7.94 -2.00 -2.78
CA LEU A 51 7.40 -3.05 -3.64
C LEU A 51 8.24 -3.24 -4.91
N ALA A 52 8.81 -2.18 -5.47
CA ALA A 52 9.72 -2.28 -6.62
C ALA A 52 10.99 -3.07 -6.27
N ASP A 53 11.57 -2.85 -5.09
CA ASP A 53 12.75 -3.61 -4.61
C ASP A 53 12.42 -5.09 -4.38
N LEU A 54 11.16 -5.42 -4.07
CA LEU A 54 10.65 -6.79 -3.99
C LEU A 54 10.29 -7.41 -5.36
N GLY A 55 10.49 -6.67 -6.47
CA GLY A 55 10.20 -7.13 -7.82
C GLY A 55 8.73 -7.07 -8.23
N ILE A 56 7.87 -6.41 -7.45
CA ILE A 56 6.46 -6.20 -7.78
C ILE A 56 6.34 -5.09 -8.82
N SER A 57 5.69 -5.38 -9.94
CA SER A 57 5.51 -4.44 -11.05
C SER A 57 4.15 -4.61 -11.71
N GLY A 58 3.51 -3.49 -12.04
CA GLY A 58 2.28 -3.44 -12.84
C GLY A 58 2.50 -3.55 -14.35
N GLY A 59 3.70 -3.98 -14.78
CA GLY A 59 4.04 -4.12 -16.18
C GLY A 59 3.13 -5.11 -16.90
N ARG A 60 2.62 -4.72 -18.07
CA ARG A 60 1.72 -5.57 -18.87
C ARG A 60 2.41 -6.88 -19.27
N PRO A 61 1.77 -8.06 -19.10
CA PRO A 61 2.34 -9.32 -19.55
C PRO A 61 2.50 -9.38 -21.08
N PRO A 62 3.42 -10.22 -21.60
CA PRO A 62 3.64 -10.36 -23.04
C PRO A 62 2.36 -10.68 -23.80
N LEU A 63 2.06 -9.91 -24.86
CA LEU A 63 0.83 -10.08 -25.64
C LEU A 63 0.75 -11.45 -26.35
N THR A 64 1.89 -12.08 -26.62
CA THR A 64 1.95 -13.43 -27.21
C THR A 64 1.19 -14.47 -26.39
N LEU A 65 1.18 -14.34 -25.06
CA LEU A 65 0.41 -15.22 -24.18
C LEU A 65 -1.09 -15.15 -24.48
N ALA A 66 -1.61 -14.00 -24.91
CA ALA A 66 -3.04 -13.88 -25.22
C ALA A 66 -3.48 -14.84 -26.35
N SER A 67 -2.55 -15.23 -27.23
CA SER A 67 -2.81 -16.18 -28.31
C SER A 67 -2.38 -17.60 -27.98
N THR A 68 -1.27 -17.79 -27.25
CA THR A 68 -0.71 -19.13 -26.99
C THR A 68 -1.24 -19.77 -25.71
N ASP A 69 -1.57 -18.98 -24.69
CA ASP A 69 -2.21 -19.41 -23.44
C ASP A 69 -3.05 -18.26 -22.86
N PRO A 70 -4.29 -18.07 -23.37
CA PRO A 70 -5.15 -16.95 -22.96
C PRO A 70 -5.45 -16.93 -21.46
N ALA A 71 -5.54 -18.11 -20.84
CA ALA A 71 -5.81 -18.24 -19.41
C ALA A 71 -4.62 -17.76 -18.59
N ALA A 72 -3.39 -18.10 -18.99
CA ALA A 72 -2.19 -17.55 -18.36
C ALA A 72 -2.08 -16.04 -18.57
N TYR A 73 -2.44 -15.53 -19.75
CA TYR A 73 -2.45 -14.08 -19.99
C TYR A 73 -3.40 -13.34 -19.04
N VAL A 74 -4.63 -13.81 -18.87
CA VAL A 74 -5.62 -13.17 -17.99
C VAL A 74 -5.17 -13.22 -16.52
N ARG A 75 -4.62 -14.35 -16.06
CA ARG A 75 -4.06 -14.44 -14.69
C ARG A 75 -2.92 -13.45 -14.49
N ALA A 76 -1.96 -13.43 -15.42
CA ALA A 76 -0.83 -12.51 -15.35
C ALA A 76 -1.28 -11.04 -15.42
N LEU A 77 -2.29 -10.73 -16.22
CA LEU A 77 -2.85 -9.39 -16.34
C LEU A 77 -3.58 -8.96 -15.06
N SER A 78 -4.29 -9.87 -14.39
CA SER A 78 -4.91 -9.61 -13.08
C SER A 78 -3.86 -9.23 -12.05
N SER A 79 -2.80 -10.02 -11.92
CA SER A 79 -1.70 -9.74 -10.99
C SER A 79 -0.98 -8.42 -11.33
N ALA A 80 -0.81 -8.11 -12.61
CA ALA A 80 -0.25 -6.81 -13.02
C ALA A 80 -1.17 -5.63 -12.67
N GLY A 81 -2.49 -5.80 -12.78
CA GLY A 81 -3.46 -4.79 -12.38
C GLY A 81 -3.42 -4.49 -10.88
N GLU A 82 -3.39 -5.54 -10.05
CA GLU A 82 -3.23 -5.43 -8.59
C GLU A 82 -1.91 -4.71 -8.23
N ALA A 83 -0.79 -5.11 -8.84
CA ALA A 83 0.50 -4.46 -8.64
C ALA A 83 0.51 -2.99 -9.10
N ALA A 84 -0.19 -2.67 -10.19
CA ALA A 84 -0.33 -1.29 -10.67
C ALA A 84 -1.11 -0.43 -9.66
N GLU A 85 -2.17 -0.95 -9.05
CA GLU A 85 -2.93 -0.25 -8.01
C GLU A 85 -2.06 -0.01 -6.77
N LEU A 86 -1.37 -1.04 -6.28
CA LEU A 86 -0.50 -0.97 -5.11
C LEU A 86 0.69 0.01 -5.29
N THR A 87 1.09 0.29 -6.52
CA THR A 87 2.24 1.15 -6.84
C THR A 87 1.83 2.53 -7.41
N ALA A 88 0.53 2.79 -7.60
CA ALA A 88 0.01 4.02 -8.19
C ALA A 88 0.39 5.28 -7.40
N ARG A 89 0.80 6.33 -8.11
CA ARG A 89 0.98 7.69 -7.56
C ARG A 89 -0.37 8.35 -7.30
N GLY A 90 -0.49 9.11 -6.22
CA GLY A 90 -1.75 9.67 -5.74
C GLY A 90 -2.71 8.62 -5.16
N GLY A 91 -2.24 7.38 -4.98
CA GLY A 91 -3.02 6.25 -4.46
C GLY A 91 -2.19 5.40 -3.50
N LEU A 92 -2.39 4.08 -3.53
CA LEU A 92 -1.76 3.17 -2.57
C LEU A 92 -0.23 3.19 -2.62
N GLY A 93 0.37 3.51 -3.77
CA GLY A 93 1.82 3.58 -3.91
C GLY A 93 2.50 4.68 -3.08
N ASP A 94 1.74 5.63 -2.55
CA ASP A 94 2.26 6.72 -1.74
C ASP A 94 2.13 6.46 -0.22
N PHE A 95 1.61 5.30 0.20
CA PHE A 95 1.70 4.87 1.60
C PHE A 95 3.17 4.76 2.02
N GLY A 96 3.49 5.11 3.26
CA GLY A 96 4.86 5.05 3.77
C GLY A 96 5.20 3.68 4.37
N TRP A 97 6.44 3.24 4.16
CA TRP A 97 7.04 2.05 4.74
C TRP A 97 8.22 2.47 5.61
N LEU A 98 8.30 1.97 6.84
CA LEU A 98 9.44 2.17 7.72
C LEU A 98 10.22 0.86 7.82
N GLU A 99 11.44 0.86 7.32
CA GLU A 99 12.31 -0.31 7.30
C GLU A 99 13.48 -0.13 8.27
N HIS A 100 13.87 -1.21 8.96
CA HIS A 100 15.09 -1.26 9.76
C HIS A 100 16.05 -2.23 9.10
N ARG A 101 17.13 -1.73 8.50
CA ARG A 101 18.14 -2.59 7.89
C ARG A 101 19.10 -3.04 8.98
N ARG A 102 19.04 -4.32 9.34
CA ARG A 102 20.10 -4.93 10.16
C ARG A 102 21.31 -5.21 9.27
N PHE A 103 22.46 -4.66 9.66
CA PHE A 103 23.76 -5.02 9.12
C PHE A 103 24.19 -6.42 9.60
#